data_AF-K2ESQ1-F1
#
_entry.id   AF-K2ESQ1-F1
#
_cell.length_a   1.000
_cell.length_b   1.000
_cell.length_c   1.000
_cell.angle_alpha   90.00
_cell.angle_beta   90.00
_cell.angle_gamma   90.00
#
_symmetry.space_group_name_H-M   'P 1'
#
loop_
_entity.id
_entity.type
_entity.pdbx_description
1 polymer ?
#
loop_
_entity_poly.entity_id
_entity_poly.type
_entity_poly.pdbx_seq_one_letter_code
_entity_poly.pdbx_strand_id
1 'polypeptide(L)'
;LVDSGELSCSSKLQYQAVRGITWIRLLDFIAVPAALGGGFIRIGNFINQEILGLPTNRPWGVVFGHPADHSFPIPRHPVVLYEAMVYFLIFFLLWKMSFKKENLAREGKLIGLFLILVFGARFLIEYLKTEQSALGSFSYLTMGQMLSIPAILAGVFFYRIRYFRT
;
A
#
# COMPACT_ATOMS: atom_id res chain seq x y z
N LEU A 1 -34.84 44.14 -3.87
CA LEU A 1 -35.10 43.27 -2.71
C LEU A 1 -34.80 41.85 -3.16
N VAL A 2 -33.55 41.41 -2.96
CA VAL A 2 -33.13 40.05 -3.33
C VAL A 2 -33.79 39.09 -2.34
N ASP A 3 -34.49 38.10 -2.87
CA ASP A 3 -35.39 37.24 -2.13
C ASP A 3 -34.60 36.41 -1.10
N SER A 4 -34.94 36.53 0.17
CA SER A 4 -34.24 35.87 1.29
C SER A 4 -34.32 34.34 1.21
N GLY A 5 -35.23 33.80 0.40
CA GLY A 5 -35.33 32.38 0.04
C GLY A 5 -34.22 31.88 -0.89
N GLU A 6 -33.79 32.68 -1.88
CA GLU A 6 -32.76 32.28 -2.85
C GLU A 6 -31.36 32.22 -2.22
N LEU A 7 -31.05 33.15 -1.31
CA LEU A 7 -29.82 33.15 -0.52
C LEU A 7 -29.75 31.94 0.44
N SER A 8 -30.89 31.48 0.97
CA SER A 8 -30.97 30.30 1.84
C SER A 8 -30.83 28.98 1.06
N CYS A 9 -31.39 28.90 -0.14
CA CYS A 9 -31.23 27.75 -1.03
C CYS A 9 -29.80 27.65 -1.60
N SER A 10 -29.26 28.78 -2.07
CA SER A 10 -27.90 28.86 -2.62
C SER A 10 -26.84 28.57 -1.55
N SER A 11 -27.02 29.10 -0.33
CA SER A 11 -26.14 28.78 0.79
C SER A 11 -26.26 27.32 1.25
N LYS A 12 -27.46 26.71 1.26
CA LYS A 12 -27.61 25.27 1.56
C LYS A 12 -27.02 24.36 0.47
N LEU A 13 -27.14 24.74 -0.81
CA LEU A 13 -26.52 24.04 -1.93
C LEU A 13 -24.98 24.18 -1.88
N GLN A 14 -24.45 25.36 -1.56
CA GLN A 14 -23.02 25.55 -1.32
C GLN A 14 -22.56 24.82 -0.05
N TYR A 15 -23.34 24.80 1.03
CA TYR A 15 -23.01 24.11 2.28
C TYR A 15 -23.02 22.57 2.12
N GLN A 16 -23.92 22.02 1.28
CA GLN A 16 -23.91 20.61 0.88
C GLN A 16 -22.77 20.28 -0.09
N ALA A 17 -22.43 21.18 -1.03
CA ALA A 17 -21.29 21.03 -1.92
C ALA A 17 -19.94 21.07 -1.18
N VAL A 18 -19.88 21.77 -0.05
CA VAL A 18 -18.69 21.84 0.83
C VAL A 18 -18.61 20.64 1.81
N ARG A 19 -19.68 19.84 1.97
CA ARG A 19 -19.77 18.74 2.97
C ARG A 19 -19.95 17.32 2.41
N GLY A 20 -19.55 17.06 1.16
CA GLY A 20 -19.78 15.76 0.52
C GLY A 20 -18.57 14.84 0.34
N ILE A 21 -17.51 14.91 1.16
CA ILE A 21 -16.40 13.93 1.01
C ILE A 21 -16.85 12.60 1.64
N THR A 22 -17.15 11.61 0.81
CA THR A 22 -17.44 10.26 1.28
C THR A 22 -16.17 9.65 1.93
N TRP A 23 -16.36 8.74 2.88
CA TRP A 23 -15.24 8.03 3.52
C TRP A 23 -14.32 7.35 2.49
N ILE A 24 -14.87 6.85 1.40
CA ILE A 24 -14.12 6.18 0.33
C ILE A 24 -13.22 7.18 -0.41
N ARG A 25 -13.73 8.38 -0.68
CA ARG A 25 -12.95 9.44 -1.31
C ARG A 25 -11.81 9.93 -0.42
N LEU A 26 -12.01 9.95 0.89
CA LEU A 26 -10.91 10.21 1.84
C LEU A 26 -9.83 9.12 1.75
N LEU A 27 -10.23 7.84 1.68
CA LEU A 27 -9.28 6.73 1.54
C LEU A 27 -8.49 6.81 0.23
N ASP A 28 -9.10 7.23 -0.88
CA ASP A 28 -8.39 7.46 -2.15
C ASP A 28 -7.29 8.53 -2.02
N PHE A 29 -7.54 9.60 -1.26
CA PHE A 29 -6.53 10.64 -1.01
C PHE A 29 -5.38 10.15 -0.13
N ILE A 30 -5.67 9.25 0.82
CA ILE A 30 -4.66 8.67 1.72
C ILE A 30 -3.83 7.59 1.01
N ALA A 31 -4.43 6.87 0.04
CA ALA A 31 -3.79 5.76 -0.65
C ALA A 31 -2.45 6.15 -1.32
N VAL A 32 -2.39 7.34 -1.93
CA VAL A 32 -1.19 7.81 -2.62
C VAL A 32 -0.03 8.09 -1.65
N PRO A 33 -0.15 8.98 -0.64
CA PRO A 33 0.92 9.20 0.34
C PRO A 33 1.21 7.95 1.18
N ALA A 34 0.25 7.05 1.39
CA ALA A 34 0.49 5.79 2.07
C ALA A 34 1.49 4.90 1.33
N ALA A 35 1.45 4.85 -0.01
CA ALA A 35 2.43 4.10 -0.81
C ALA A 35 3.84 4.67 -0.65
N LEU A 36 3.96 6.01 -0.65
CA LEU A 36 5.22 6.70 -0.42
C LEU A 36 5.78 6.42 0.99
N GLY A 37 4.94 6.58 2.01
CA GLY A 37 5.29 6.27 3.40
C GLY A 37 5.71 4.81 3.57
N GLY A 38 5.03 3.87 2.92
CA GLY A 38 5.41 2.48 2.87
C GLY A 38 6.83 2.27 2.34
N GLY A 39 7.21 2.95 1.26
CA GLY A 39 8.56 2.89 0.71
C GLY A 39 9.63 3.35 1.71
N PHE A 40 9.39 4.45 2.40
CA PHE A 40 10.29 4.94 3.45
C PHE A 40 10.38 4.02 4.67
N ILE A 41 9.26 3.44 5.09
CA ILE A 41 9.23 2.42 6.16
C ILE A 41 10.16 1.27 5.80
N ARG A 42 10.14 0.81 4.53
CA ARG A 42 11.03 -0.26 4.07
C ARG A 42 12.50 0.16 4.09
N ILE A 43 12.83 1.38 3.67
CA ILE A 43 14.20 1.88 3.82
C ILE A 43 14.63 1.87 5.30
N GLY A 44 13.75 2.28 6.22
CA GLY A 44 13.99 2.21 7.66
C GLY A 44 14.24 0.77 8.14
N ASN A 45 13.40 -0.19 7.72
CA ASN A 45 13.58 -1.61 8.07
C ASN A 45 14.93 -2.15 7.55
N PHE A 46 15.39 -1.68 6.38
CA PHE A 46 16.68 -2.06 5.81
C PHE A 46 17.86 -1.52 6.64
N ILE A 47 17.81 -0.24 7.02
CA ILE A 47 18.82 0.40 7.87
C ILE A 47 18.88 -0.29 9.25
N ASN A 48 17.72 -0.62 9.81
CA ASN A 48 17.60 -1.31 11.09
C ASN A 48 17.89 -2.81 11.03
N GLN A 49 18.08 -3.38 9.82
CA GLN A 49 18.32 -4.82 9.61
C GLN A 49 17.23 -5.72 10.20
N GLU A 50 15.98 -5.27 10.19
CA GLU A 50 14.87 -5.93 10.90
C GLU A 50 14.30 -7.14 10.13
N ILE A 51 14.23 -7.05 8.80
CA ILE A 51 13.58 -8.06 7.95
C ILE A 51 14.64 -8.64 7.02
N LEU A 52 14.89 -9.95 7.16
CA LEU A 52 15.95 -10.63 6.44
C LEU A 52 15.41 -11.41 5.23
N GLY A 53 16.21 -11.38 4.16
CA GLY A 53 15.98 -12.20 2.98
C GLY A 53 16.61 -13.58 3.09
N LEU A 54 16.27 -14.44 2.14
CA LEU A 54 16.95 -15.72 1.93
C LEU A 54 18.44 -15.50 1.59
N PRO A 55 19.33 -16.42 2.02
CA PRO A 55 20.74 -16.41 1.65
C PRO A 55 20.93 -16.41 0.13
N THR A 56 21.93 -15.68 -0.36
CA THR A 56 22.19 -15.57 -1.79
C THR A 56 23.66 -15.43 -2.11
N ASN A 57 24.08 -16.01 -3.24
CA ASN A 57 25.45 -15.89 -3.77
C ASN A 57 25.53 -14.85 -4.91
N ARG A 58 24.50 -14.02 -5.08
CA ARG A 58 24.47 -12.98 -6.12
C ARG A 58 25.38 -11.80 -5.74
N PRO A 59 25.98 -11.10 -6.72
CA PRO A 59 26.94 -10.02 -6.44
C PRO A 59 26.33 -8.77 -5.77
N TRP A 60 25.00 -8.65 -5.76
CA TRP A 60 24.27 -7.58 -5.06
C TRP A 60 23.70 -8.04 -3.70
N GLY A 61 24.13 -9.20 -3.20
CA GLY A 61 23.79 -9.66 -1.85
C GLY A 61 24.33 -8.71 -0.80
N VAL A 62 23.52 -8.38 0.20
CA VAL A 62 23.93 -7.54 1.32
C VAL A 62 24.19 -8.43 2.52
N VAL A 63 25.34 -8.24 3.16
CA VAL A 63 25.71 -8.96 4.37
C VAL A 63 25.07 -8.24 5.55
N PHE A 64 24.16 -8.93 6.23
CA PHE A 64 23.56 -8.45 7.48
C PHE A 64 24.40 -9.01 8.65
N GLY A 65 24.63 -8.18 9.66
CA GLY A 65 25.60 -8.48 10.73
C GLY A 65 25.09 -8.15 12.13
N HIS A 66 23.77 -8.08 12.32
CA HIS A 66 23.22 -7.67 13.61
C HIS A 66 23.45 -8.76 14.69
N PRO A 67 23.89 -8.38 15.91
CA PRO A 67 24.09 -9.32 17.03
C PRO A 67 22.85 -10.11 17.46
N ALA A 68 21.65 -9.69 17.06
CA ALA A 68 20.38 -10.30 17.48
C ALA A 68 20.04 -11.60 16.75
N ASP A 69 20.59 -11.85 15.56
CA ASP A 69 20.23 -13.03 14.75
C ASP A 69 21.12 -14.25 15.06
N HIS A 70 22.14 -14.09 15.93
CA HIS A 70 23.15 -15.11 16.31
C HIS A 70 23.78 -15.88 15.13
N SER A 71 23.59 -15.39 13.90
CA SER A 71 23.96 -16.07 12.67
C SER A 71 25.23 -15.44 12.11
N PHE A 72 26.08 -16.28 11.48
CA PHE A 72 27.28 -15.78 10.82
C PHE A 72 26.91 -14.76 9.74
N PRO A 73 27.76 -13.75 9.48
CA PRO A 73 27.54 -12.76 8.43
C PRO A 73 27.47 -13.47 7.07
N ILE A 74 26.25 -13.68 6.58
CA ILE A 74 25.96 -14.36 5.31
C ILE A 74 25.34 -13.33 4.35
N PRO A 75 25.75 -13.32 3.07
CA PRO A 75 25.09 -12.49 2.06
C PRO A 75 23.64 -12.95 1.85
N ARG A 76 22.70 -12.01 1.95
CA ARG A 76 21.27 -12.25 1.75
C ARG A 76 20.70 -11.31 0.71
N HIS A 77 19.58 -11.69 0.12
CA HIS A 77 18.85 -10.79 -0.76
C HIS A 77 18.38 -9.55 0.05
N PRO A 78 18.61 -8.31 -0.44
CA PRO A 78 18.06 -7.09 0.18
C PRO A 78 16.56 -6.96 -0.17
N VAL A 79 15.76 -7.93 0.24
CA VAL A 79 14.35 -8.08 -0.12
C VAL A 79 13.52 -6.84 0.22
N VAL A 80 13.85 -6.21 1.35
CA VAL A 80 13.24 -4.97 1.82
C VAL A 80 13.46 -3.81 0.84
N LEU A 81 14.64 -3.73 0.20
CA LEU A 81 14.92 -2.71 -0.81
C LEU A 81 14.11 -2.96 -2.09
N TYR A 82 13.91 -4.23 -2.46
CA TYR A 82 13.02 -4.57 -3.57
C TYR A 82 11.57 -4.12 -3.28
N GLU A 83 11.07 -4.34 -2.06
CA GLU A 83 9.75 -3.82 -1.66
C GLU A 83 9.68 -2.30 -1.73
N ALA A 84 10.70 -1.61 -1.21
CA ALA A 84 10.75 -0.15 -1.24
C ALA A 84 10.66 0.37 -2.69
N MET A 85 11.43 -0.20 -3.60
CA MET A 85 11.41 0.15 -5.02
C MET A 85 10.02 -0.06 -5.64
N VAL A 86 9.40 -1.21 -5.39
CA VAL A 86 8.05 -1.50 -5.89
C VAL A 86 7.02 -0.52 -5.31
N TYR A 87 7.13 -0.16 -4.03
CA TYR A 87 6.22 0.80 -3.40
C TYR A 87 6.37 2.22 -3.96
N PHE A 88 7.60 2.65 -4.26
CA PHE A 88 7.81 3.91 -4.98
C PHE A 88 7.24 3.89 -6.39
N LEU A 89 7.41 2.78 -7.14
CA LEU A 89 6.80 2.63 -8.47
C LEU A 89 5.26 2.70 -8.39
N ILE A 90 4.66 2.05 -7.39
CA ILE A 90 3.22 2.13 -7.13
C ILE A 90 2.81 3.56 -6.78
N PHE A 91 3.59 4.25 -5.94
CA PHE A 91 3.35 5.66 -5.64
C PHE A 91 3.34 6.51 -6.91
N PHE A 92 4.35 6.42 -7.77
CA PHE A 92 4.41 7.18 -9.02
C PHE A 92 3.24 6.85 -9.95
N LEU A 93 2.83 5.57 -10.02
CA LEU A 93 1.66 5.15 -10.79
C LEU A 93 0.37 5.80 -10.25
N LEU A 94 0.12 5.68 -8.95
CA LEU A 94 -1.07 6.23 -8.29
C LEU A 94 -1.09 7.76 -8.33
N TRP A 95 0.06 8.40 -8.15
CA TRP A 95 0.25 9.84 -8.27
C TRP A 95 -0.03 10.33 -9.69
N LYS A 96 0.48 9.66 -10.71
CA LYS A 96 0.16 9.99 -12.11
C LYS A 96 -1.34 9.80 -12.40
N MET A 97 -1.95 8.78 -11.81
CA MET A 97 -3.38 8.52 -11.96
C MET A 97 -4.24 9.54 -11.22
N SER A 98 -3.78 10.11 -10.11
CA SER A 98 -4.53 11.10 -9.33
C SER A 98 -4.62 12.46 -10.02
N PHE A 99 -3.75 12.79 -10.98
CA PHE A 99 -3.94 14.00 -11.79
C PHE A 99 -5.08 13.92 -12.80
N LYS A 100 -5.56 12.70 -13.11
CA LYS A 100 -6.70 12.53 -14.02
C LYS A 100 -8.00 12.74 -13.25
N LYS A 101 -8.74 13.81 -13.59
CA LYS A 101 -10.05 14.15 -12.96
C LYS A 101 -11.04 12.98 -12.99
N GLU A 102 -11.00 12.15 -14.02
CA GLU A 102 -11.83 10.94 -14.15
C GLU A 102 -11.56 9.90 -13.05
N ASN A 103 -10.32 9.77 -12.59
CA ASN A 103 -9.97 8.85 -11.52
C ASN A 103 -10.36 9.41 -10.14
N LEU A 104 -10.33 10.74 -9.97
CA LEU A 104 -10.82 11.42 -8.77
C LEU A 104 -12.34 11.47 -8.70
N ALA A 105 -13.03 11.44 -9.84
CA ALA A 105 -14.48 11.33 -9.90
C ALA A 105 -14.97 9.91 -9.57
N ARG A 106 -14.12 8.90 -9.74
CA ARG A 106 -14.44 7.48 -9.45
C ARG A 106 -13.93 7.08 -8.07
N GLU A 107 -14.75 7.33 -7.06
CA GLU A 107 -14.46 6.97 -5.67
C GLU A 107 -14.18 5.47 -5.50
N GLY A 108 -13.09 5.14 -4.81
CA GLY A 108 -12.66 3.78 -4.47
C GLY A 108 -11.63 3.19 -5.44
N LYS A 109 -11.36 3.85 -6.56
CA LYS A 109 -10.45 3.33 -7.58
C LYS A 109 -8.99 3.36 -7.13
N LEU A 110 -8.55 4.45 -6.47
CA LEU A 110 -7.15 4.62 -6.08
C LEU A 110 -6.82 3.73 -4.88
N ILE A 111 -7.70 3.68 -3.86
CA ILE A 111 -7.53 2.79 -2.71
C ILE A 111 -7.61 1.32 -3.12
N GLY A 112 -8.53 0.95 -4.02
CA GLY A 112 -8.62 -0.42 -4.54
C GLY A 112 -7.34 -0.85 -5.24
N LEU A 113 -6.81 0.01 -6.12
CA LEU A 113 -5.56 -0.25 -6.82
C LEU A 113 -4.35 -0.27 -5.87
N PHE A 114 -4.30 0.63 -4.89
CA PHE A 114 -3.30 0.61 -3.83
C PHE A 114 -3.29 -0.73 -3.08
N LEU A 115 -4.46 -1.19 -2.62
CA LEU A 115 -4.57 -2.45 -1.89
C LEU A 115 -4.11 -3.64 -2.75
N ILE A 116 -4.55 -3.71 -4.01
CA ILE A 116 -4.15 -4.80 -4.91
C ILE A 116 -2.64 -4.77 -5.17
N LEU A 117 -2.08 -3.61 -5.50
CA LEU A 117 -0.68 -3.51 -5.92
C LEU A 117 0.28 -3.66 -4.74
N VAL A 118 0.04 -2.98 -3.62
CA VAL A 118 0.95 -3.02 -2.46
C VAL A 118 0.91 -4.39 -1.79
N PHE A 119 -0.28 -4.93 -1.49
CA PHE A 119 -0.37 -6.24 -0.87
C PHE A 119 -0.08 -7.38 -1.86
N GLY A 120 -0.34 -7.19 -3.15
CA GLY A 120 0.09 -8.13 -4.19
C GLY A 120 1.61 -8.20 -4.29
N ALA A 121 2.30 -7.06 -4.32
CA ALA A 121 3.77 -7.01 -4.27
C ALA A 121 4.30 -7.65 -2.99
N ARG A 122 3.70 -7.34 -1.84
CA ARG A 122 4.06 -7.95 -0.55
C ARG A 122 3.94 -9.47 -0.59
N PHE A 123 2.82 -9.99 -1.10
CA PHE A 123 2.59 -11.43 -1.20
C PHE A 123 3.67 -12.14 -2.02
N LEU A 124 4.06 -11.57 -3.16
CA LEU A 124 5.10 -12.12 -4.03
C LEU A 124 6.50 -12.03 -3.42
N ILE A 125 6.82 -10.91 -2.77
CA ILE A 125 8.15 -10.66 -2.23
C ILE A 125 8.38 -11.44 -0.93
N GLU A 126 7.33 -11.77 -0.19
CA GLU A 126 7.39 -12.58 1.03
C GLU A 126 8.02 -13.96 0.80
N TYR A 127 7.87 -14.56 -0.40
CA TYR A 127 8.54 -15.83 -0.75
C TYR A 127 10.07 -15.75 -0.74
N LEU A 128 10.64 -14.54 -0.81
CA LEU A 128 12.08 -14.31 -0.75
C LEU A 128 12.57 -14.01 0.67
N LYS A 129 11.69 -13.97 1.67
CA LYS A 129 12.03 -13.71 3.07
C LYS A 129 12.22 -14.98 3.86
N THR A 130 12.97 -14.86 4.95
CA THR A 130 13.02 -15.89 5.97
C THR A 130 11.78 -15.82 6.85
N GLU A 131 11.18 -16.98 7.15
CA GLU A 131 10.10 -17.12 8.13
C GLU A 131 10.58 -16.63 9.50
N GLN A 132 10.08 -15.47 9.95
CA GLN A 132 10.49 -14.84 11.21
C GLN A 132 9.50 -15.11 12.36
N SER A 133 8.38 -15.79 12.10
CA SER A 133 7.38 -16.10 13.12
C SER A 133 7.62 -17.45 13.79
N ALA A 134 7.80 -17.44 15.12
CA ALA A 134 7.86 -18.63 15.98
C ALA A 134 6.54 -19.42 16.08
N LEU A 135 5.45 -18.91 15.48
CA LEU A 135 4.15 -19.57 15.36
C LEU A 135 4.18 -20.62 14.24
N GLY A 136 5.00 -21.65 14.44
CA GLY A 136 4.85 -22.96 13.82
C GLY A 136 5.00 -23.02 12.31
N SER A 137 5.98 -23.79 11.89
CA SER A 137 6.17 -24.43 10.58
C SER A 137 4.99 -25.33 10.12
N PHE A 138 3.76 -25.06 10.58
CA PHE A 138 2.52 -25.80 10.30
C PHE A 138 1.52 -25.03 9.43
N SER A 139 1.77 -23.76 9.11
CA SER A 139 0.98 -23.01 8.13
C SER A 139 1.69 -23.03 6.78
N TYR A 140 1.02 -23.49 5.73
CA TYR A 140 1.51 -23.43 4.34
C TYR A 140 1.74 -21.98 3.84
N LEU A 141 1.32 -20.97 4.61
CA LEU A 141 1.43 -19.56 4.29
C LEU A 141 2.06 -18.79 5.45
N THR A 142 2.96 -17.86 5.12
CA THR A 142 3.57 -16.96 6.09
C THR A 142 2.52 -15.99 6.65
N MET A 143 2.78 -15.41 7.83
CA MET A 143 1.89 -14.39 8.40
C MET A 143 1.69 -13.20 7.45
N GLY A 144 2.73 -12.80 6.71
CA GLY A 144 2.67 -11.74 5.72
C GLY A 144 1.75 -12.08 4.53
N GLN A 145 1.73 -13.34 4.09
CA GLN A 145 0.84 -13.81 3.03
C GLN A 145 -0.62 -13.85 3.50
N MET A 146 -0.86 -14.39 4.69
CA MET A 146 -2.21 -14.48 5.26
C MET A 146 -2.86 -13.11 5.43
N LEU A 147 -2.11 -12.09 5.83
CA LEU A 147 -2.62 -10.70 5.92
C LEU A 147 -2.82 -10.05 4.54
N SER A 148 -2.06 -10.47 3.52
CA SER A 148 -2.13 -9.87 2.18
C SER A 148 -3.36 -10.33 1.40
N ILE A 149 -3.78 -11.59 1.54
CA ILE A 149 -4.96 -12.14 0.84
C ILE A 149 -6.24 -11.33 1.09
N PRO A 150 -6.69 -11.09 2.34
CA PRO A 150 -7.93 -10.34 2.58
C PRO A 150 -7.83 -8.89 2.10
N ALA A 151 -6.64 -8.27 2.19
CA ALA A 151 -6.42 -6.93 1.68
C ALA A 151 -6.54 -6.85 0.15
N ILE A 152 -5.98 -7.83 -0.57
CA ILE A 152 -6.12 -7.93 -2.03
C ILE A 152 -7.58 -8.13 -2.42
N LEU A 153 -8.31 -9.03 -1.74
CA LEU A 153 -9.73 -9.27 -2.00
C LEU A 153 -10.58 -8.01 -1.77
N ALA A 154 -10.33 -7.28 -0.68
CA ALA A 154 -10.98 -5.99 -0.43
C ALA A 154 -10.65 -4.98 -1.54
N GLY A 155 -9.40 -4.92 -1.99
CA GLY A 155 -8.99 -4.07 -3.11
C GLY A 155 -9.73 -4.39 -4.41
N VAL A 156 -9.85 -5.68 -4.76
CA VAL A 156 -10.61 -6.14 -5.94
C VAL A 156 -12.09 -5.78 -5.82
N PHE A 157 -12.68 -5.95 -4.64
CA PHE A 157 -14.07 -5.58 -4.36
C PHE A 157 -14.31 -4.07 -4.58
N PHE A 158 -13.46 -3.21 -4.01
CA PHE A 158 -13.54 -1.76 -4.21
C PHE A 158 -13.36 -1.36 -5.66
N TYR A 159 -12.38 -1.97 -6.35
CA TYR A 159 -12.12 -1.69 -7.77
C TYR A 159 -13.29 -2.13 -8.66
N ARG A 160 -13.85 -3.33 -8.46
CA ARG A 160 -14.92 -3.90 -9.30
C ARG A 160 -16.25 -3.18 -9.09
N ILE A 161 -16.73 -3.03 -7.85
CA ILE A 161 -18.09 -2.52 -7.60
C ILE A 161 -18.25 -1.08 -8.08
N ARG A 162 -17.19 -0.28 -8.01
CA ARG A 162 -17.24 1.14 -8.41
C ARG A 162 -16.81 1.37 -9.86
N TYR A 163 -16.21 0.37 -10.51
CA TYR A 163 -16.04 0.37 -11.96
C TYR A 163 -17.39 0.14 -12.69
N PHE A 164 -18.25 -0.75 -12.19
CA PHE A 164 -19.50 -1.14 -12.85
C PHE A 164 -20.74 -0.31 -12.49
N ARG A 165 -20.70 0.53 -11.45
CA ARG A 165 -21.83 1.41 -11.07
C ARG A 165 -21.84 2.75 -11.85
N THR A 166 -21.38 2.69 -13.10
CA THR A 166 -21.44 3.78 -14.10
C THR A 166 -22.66 3.58 -14.97
#